data_AF-A0A4R1M646-F1
#
_entry.id   AF-A0A4R1M646-F1
#
_cell.length_a   1.000
_cell.length_b   1.000
_cell.length_c   1.000
_cell.angle_alpha   90.00
_cell.angle_beta   90.00
_cell.angle_gamma   90.00
#
_symmetry.space_group_name_H-M   'P 1'
#
loop_
_entity.id
_entity.type
_entity.pdbx_description
1 polymer ?
#
loop_
_entity_poly.entity_id
_entity_poly.type
_entity_poly.pdbx_seq_one_letter_code
_entity_poly.pdbx_strand_id
1 'polypeptide(L)'
;MNVTAISSLKRFHLVTGASTNVNSLAAVPTGLDGFCAWASVTCYLKVFDKATAPVLGTDVPAMTFQIPANVPQRIDWGVETLALKYGLQIAVTLNPADNDATVLAAANTSGVEVFYSPQSGV
;
A
#
# COMPACT_ATOMS: atom_id res chain seq x y z
N MET A 1 29.65 -12.88 -12.84
CA MET A 1 28.22 -12.50 -12.87
C MET A 1 27.71 -12.63 -11.46
N ASN A 2 27.59 -11.52 -10.73
CA ASN A 2 26.95 -11.56 -9.42
C ASN A 2 25.46 -11.62 -9.69
N VAL A 3 24.85 -12.78 -9.46
CA VAL A 3 23.40 -12.89 -9.38
C VAL A 3 23.06 -12.29 -8.01
N THR A 4 22.73 -10.99 -7.99
CA THR A 4 22.09 -10.40 -6.82
C THR A 4 20.79 -11.18 -6.64
N ALA A 5 20.60 -11.81 -5.48
CA ALA A 5 19.38 -12.56 -5.21
C ALA A 5 18.19 -11.62 -5.44
N ILE A 6 17.29 -11.99 -6.36
CA ILE A 6 15.98 -11.35 -6.44
C ILE A 6 15.36 -11.61 -5.08
N SER A 7 15.12 -10.54 -4.32
CA SER A 7 14.47 -10.65 -3.03
C SER A 7 13.14 -11.38 -3.19
N SER A 8 12.89 -12.38 -2.36
CA SER A 8 11.67 -13.19 -2.45
C SER A 8 10.43 -12.29 -2.39
N LEU A 9 9.49 -12.54 -3.31
CA LEU A 9 8.20 -11.85 -3.32
C LEU A 9 7.46 -12.13 -2.01
N LYS A 10 7.08 -11.06 -1.33
CA LYS A 10 6.25 -11.08 -0.12
C LYS A 10 4.83 -10.67 -0.46
N ARG A 11 3.91 -11.14 0.38
CA ARG A 11 2.49 -10.78 0.35
C ARG A 11 2.06 -10.23 1.70
N PHE A 12 1.20 -9.23 1.69
CA PHE A 12 0.56 -8.69 2.88
C PHE A 12 -0.95 -8.65 2.67
N HIS A 13 -1.69 -9.21 3.61
CA HIS A 13 -3.15 -9.24 3.63
C HIS A 13 -3.67 -8.21 4.63
N LEU A 14 -4.50 -7.28 4.16
CA LEU A 14 -5.20 -6.30 4.98
C LEU A 14 -6.71 -6.45 4.80
N VAL A 15 -7.42 -6.56 5.92
CA VAL A 15 -8.87 -6.27 5.99
C VAL A 15 -9.03 -5.02 6.83
N THR A 16 -9.69 -4.00 6.28
CA THR A 16 -9.81 -2.71 6.94
C THR A 16 -10.83 -2.76 8.08
N GLY A 17 -10.54 -2.04 9.16
CA GLY A 17 -11.49 -1.74 10.22
C GLY A 17 -11.83 -0.25 10.28
N ALA A 18 -12.57 0.13 11.33
CA ALA A 18 -12.91 1.51 11.67
C ALA A 18 -11.71 2.32 12.19
N SER A 19 -10.63 2.36 11.40
CA SER A 19 -9.36 2.99 11.74
C SER A 19 -8.73 3.58 10.48
N THR A 20 -7.53 4.15 10.63
CA THR A 20 -6.70 4.65 9.52
C THR A 20 -6.02 3.52 8.73
N ASN A 21 -6.09 2.28 9.22
CA ASN A 21 -5.58 1.07 8.56
C ASN A 21 -4.11 1.18 8.10
N VAL A 22 -3.31 1.98 8.82
CA VAL A 22 -1.89 2.19 8.55
C VAL A 22 -1.12 0.91 8.83
N ASN A 23 -0.32 0.48 7.85
CA ASN A 23 0.51 -0.71 7.97
C ASN A 23 1.92 -0.47 7.41
N SER A 24 2.90 -0.99 8.14
CA SER A 24 4.31 -0.97 7.77
C SER A 24 4.74 -2.29 7.20
N LEU A 25 4.99 -2.34 5.88
CA LEU A 25 5.32 -3.58 5.17
C LEU A 25 6.83 -3.79 5.09
N ALA A 26 7.59 -2.74 4.78
CA ALA A 26 9.05 -2.81 4.70
C ALA A 26 9.72 -1.47 5.05
N ALA A 27 10.74 -1.52 5.89
CA ALA A 27 11.55 -0.37 6.32
C ALA A 27 12.88 -0.23 5.53
N VAL A 28 12.96 -0.87 4.36
CA VAL A 28 14.13 -0.93 3.48
C VAL A 28 13.68 -0.65 2.05
N PRO A 29 14.57 -0.21 1.14
CA PRO A 29 14.22 -0.04 -0.28
C PRO A 29 13.44 -1.27 -0.80
N THR A 30 12.32 -1.05 -1.47
CA THR A 30 11.36 -2.11 -1.79
C THR A 30 10.75 -1.91 -3.17
N GLY A 31 10.65 -2.98 -3.95
CA GLY A 31 9.82 -3.01 -5.14
C GLY A 31 8.36 -3.26 -4.78
N LEU A 32 7.45 -2.40 -5.23
CA LEU A 32 6.01 -2.68 -5.20
C LEU A 32 5.64 -3.37 -6.52
N ASP A 33 5.31 -4.66 -6.43
CA ASP A 33 5.03 -5.53 -7.58
C ASP A 33 3.57 -5.45 -8.04
N GLY A 34 2.65 -5.27 -7.10
CA GLY A 34 1.22 -5.35 -7.40
C GLY A 34 0.35 -5.16 -6.16
N PHE A 35 -0.94 -4.90 -6.39
CA PHE A 35 -1.95 -5.11 -5.37
C PHE A 35 -3.27 -5.55 -5.99
N CYS A 36 -4.08 -6.25 -5.19
CA CYS A 36 -5.50 -6.39 -5.46
C CYS A 36 -6.31 -5.84 -4.30
N ALA A 37 -7.41 -5.16 -4.60
CA ALA A 37 -8.21 -4.49 -3.59
C ALA A 37 -9.70 -4.59 -3.90
N TRP A 38 -10.52 -4.58 -2.87
CA TRP A 38 -11.98 -4.58 -2.96
C TRP A 38 -12.55 -3.77 -1.82
N ALA A 39 -13.73 -3.17 -2.01
CA ALA A 39 -14.38 -2.38 -0.98
C ALA A 39 -15.91 -2.35 -1.17
N SER A 40 -16.67 -2.27 -0.07
CA SER A 40 -18.12 -2.07 -0.10
C SER A 40 -18.51 -0.61 -0.35
N VAL A 41 -17.58 0.32 -0.14
CA VAL A 41 -17.68 1.76 -0.41
C VAL A 41 -16.45 2.22 -1.16
N THR A 42 -16.52 3.35 -1.86
CA THR A 42 -15.33 3.92 -2.48
C THR A 42 -14.36 4.38 -1.40
N CYS A 43 -13.12 3.91 -1.47
CA CYS A 43 -12.04 4.30 -0.57
C CYS A 43 -10.73 4.42 -1.36
N TYR A 44 -9.65 4.79 -0.65
CA TYR A 44 -8.37 5.10 -1.29
C TYR A 44 -7.23 4.39 -0.58
N LEU A 45 -6.45 3.62 -1.34
CA LEU A 45 -5.18 3.06 -0.92
C LEU A 45 -4.10 4.11 -1.13
N LYS A 46 -3.49 4.56 -0.04
CA LYS A 46 -2.34 5.46 -0.04
C LYS A 46 -1.07 4.65 0.17
N VAL A 47 -0.11 4.83 -0.72
CA VAL A 47 1.22 4.20 -0.68
C VAL A 47 2.24 5.26 -0.31
N PHE A 48 3.11 4.97 0.66
CA PHE A 48 4.15 5.88 1.13
C PHE A 48 5.53 5.25 0.94
N ASP A 49 6.44 6.02 0.34
CA ASP A 49 7.86 5.69 0.28
C ASP A 49 8.57 6.14 1.55
N LYS A 50 8.50 5.35 2.61
CA LYS A 50 9.03 5.72 3.92
C LYS A 50 9.53 4.48 4.67
N ALA A 51 10.56 4.66 5.50
CA ALA A 51 11.10 3.57 6.33
C ALA A 51 10.34 3.38 7.66
N THR A 52 9.52 4.36 8.05
CA THR A 52 8.76 4.38 9.31
C THR A 52 7.27 4.51 9.04
N ALA A 53 6.45 4.17 10.04
CA ALA A 53 4.99 4.25 9.92
C ALA A 53 4.54 5.68 9.52
N PRO A 54 3.68 5.81 8.48
CA PRO A 54 3.24 7.11 8.01
C PRO A 54 2.25 7.75 8.97
N VAL A 55 2.35 9.07 9.11
CA VAL A 55 1.42 9.93 9.84
C VAL A 55 0.44 10.52 8.82
N LEU A 56 -0.78 10.01 8.80
CA LEU A 56 -1.81 10.50 7.89
C LEU A 56 -2.13 11.97 8.16
N GLY A 57 -2.37 12.72 7.08
CA GLY A 57 -2.66 14.15 7.16
C GLY A 57 -1.43 15.05 7.15
N THR A 58 -0.23 14.52 7.42
CA THR A 58 1.03 15.27 7.35
C THR A 58 2.04 14.67 6.39
N ASP A 59 2.16 13.34 6.35
CA ASP A 59 3.00 12.68 5.36
C ASP A 59 2.30 12.66 4.00
N VAL A 60 3.05 13.01 2.95
CA VAL A 60 2.55 13.00 1.58
C VAL A 60 2.70 11.58 1.01
N PRO A 61 1.60 10.95 0.53
CA PRO A 61 1.69 9.66 -0.13
C PRO A 61 2.48 9.79 -1.44
N ALA A 62 3.28 8.76 -1.76
CA ALA A 62 3.93 8.66 -3.05
C ALA A 62 2.90 8.39 -4.16
N MET A 63 1.84 7.63 -3.84
CA MET A 63 0.74 7.34 -4.75
C MET A 63 -0.57 7.15 -3.98
N THR A 64 -1.69 7.55 -4.61
CA THR A 64 -3.04 7.35 -4.09
C THR A 64 -3.89 6.66 -5.16
N PHE A 65 -4.42 5.48 -4.83
CA PHE A 65 -5.24 4.67 -5.72
C PHE A 65 -6.68 4.63 -5.25
N GLN A 66 -7.62 4.90 -6.15
CA GLN A 66 -9.03 4.71 -5.88
C GLN A 66 -9.37 3.22 -5.90
N ILE A 67 -10.10 2.77 -4.88
CA ILE A 67 -10.74 1.46 -4.81
C ILE A 67 -12.25 1.73 -4.94
N PRO A 68 -12.85 1.53 -6.13
CA PRO A 68 -14.27 1.79 -6.32
C PRO A 68 -15.14 0.81 -5.51
N ALA A 69 -16.30 1.29 -5.06
CA ALA A 69 -17.29 0.45 -4.39
C ALA A 69 -17.72 -0.73 -5.28
N ASN A 70 -17.71 -1.95 -4.73
CA ASN A 70 -18.19 -3.18 -5.34
C ASN A 70 -17.52 -3.56 -6.67
N VAL A 71 -16.36 -2.96 -6.99
CA VAL A 71 -15.56 -3.32 -8.16
C VAL A 71 -14.15 -3.64 -7.69
N PRO A 72 -13.72 -4.92 -7.74
CA PRO A 72 -12.37 -5.28 -7.38
C PRO A 72 -11.37 -4.61 -8.34
N GLN A 73 -10.27 -4.13 -7.79
CA GLN A 73 -9.15 -3.57 -8.53
C GLN A 73 -7.99 -4.54 -8.46
N ARG A 74 -7.29 -4.69 -9.58
CA ARG A 74 -6.00 -5.37 -9.64
C ARG A 74 -5.06 -4.48 -10.42
N ILE A 75 -3.97 -4.07 -9.77
CA ILE A 75 -2.87 -3.36 -10.41
C ILE A 75 -1.63 -4.24 -10.32
N ASP A 76 -0.96 -4.36 -11.44
CA ASP A 76 0.23 -5.18 -11.63
C ASP A 76 1.22 -4.34 -12.44
N TRP A 77 2.42 -4.13 -11.91
CA TRP A 77 3.45 -3.33 -12.59
C TRP A 77 4.23 -4.16 -13.63
N GLY A 78 4.00 -5.47 -13.67
CA GLY A 78 4.57 -6.34 -14.70
C GLY A 78 6.04 -6.66 -14.46
N VAL A 79 6.90 -6.36 -15.43
CA VAL A 79 8.32 -6.80 -15.42
C VAL A 79 9.18 -5.93 -14.51
N GLU A 80 8.88 -4.65 -14.39
CA GLU A 80 9.58 -3.73 -13.49
C GLU A 80 8.65 -3.34 -12.35
N THR A 81 9.11 -3.54 -11.12
CA THR A 81 8.38 -3.12 -9.93
C THR A 81 8.51 -1.62 -9.74
N LEU A 82 7.53 -1.01 -9.07
CA LEU A 82 7.68 0.37 -8.65
C LEU A 82 8.73 0.44 -7.53
N ALA A 83 9.91 0.96 -7.84
CA ALA A 83 11.01 1.07 -6.89
C ALA A 83 10.75 2.20 -5.87
N LEU A 84 10.60 1.81 -4.60
CA LEU A 84 10.50 2.70 -3.45
C LEU A 84 11.87 2.77 -2.76
N LYS A 85 12.37 3.98 -2.54
CA LYS A 85 13.74 4.24 -2.10
C LYS A 85 13.95 4.00 -0.61
N TYR A 86 12.97 4.34 0.22
CA TYR A 86 13.07 4.29 1.67
C TYR A 86 12.35 3.08 2.26
N GLY A 87 11.20 2.72 1.69
CA GLY A 87 10.41 1.58 2.17
C GLY A 87 8.99 1.59 1.65
N LEU A 88 8.23 0.56 2.02
CA LEU A 88 6.83 0.41 1.64
C LEU A 88 5.94 0.50 2.87
N GLN A 89 5.12 1.55 2.91
CA GLN A 89 4.06 1.71 3.88
C GLN A 89 2.74 1.97 3.17
N ILE A 90 1.63 1.56 3.78
CA ILE A 90 0.30 1.75 3.21
C ILE A 90 -0.69 2.29 4.24
N ALA A 91 -1.75 2.91 3.75
CA ALA A 91 -2.94 3.23 4.52
C ALA A 91 -4.18 3.19 3.65
N VAL A 92 -5.35 2.99 4.26
CA VAL A 92 -6.63 3.06 3.55
C VAL A 92 -7.51 4.13 4.21
N THR A 93 -7.85 5.16 3.43
CA THR A 93 -8.66 6.30 3.87
C THR A 93 -9.95 6.41 3.07
N LEU A 94 -10.93 7.12 3.62
CA LEU A 94 -12.21 7.33 2.96
C LEU A 94 -12.12 8.33 1.80
N ASN A 95 -11.34 9.41 1.97
CA ASN A 95 -11.24 10.48 0.98
C ASN A 95 -9.89 10.44 0.24
N PRO A 96 -9.83 11.02 -0.98
CA PRO A 96 -8.65 10.98 -1.83
C PRO A 96 -7.57 11.97 -1.42
N ALA A 97 -7.92 13.07 -0.75
CA ALA A 97 -6.99 14.17 -0.51
C ALA A 97 -5.77 13.69 0.29
N ASP A 98 -4.57 14.08 -0.12
CA ASP A 98 -3.32 13.58 0.47
C ASP A 98 -3.24 13.87 1.98
N ASN A 99 -3.70 15.06 2.38
CA ASN A 99 -3.79 15.51 3.76
C ASN A 99 -5.05 15.04 4.51
N ASP A 100 -5.86 14.16 3.93
CA ASP A 100 -7.01 13.56 4.60
C ASP A 100 -6.62 12.29 5.37
N ALA A 101 -7.03 12.24 6.63
CA ALA A 101 -6.87 11.09 7.53
C ALA A 101 -8.23 10.47 7.91
N THR A 102 -9.28 10.73 7.13
CA THR A 102 -10.63 10.26 7.42
C THR A 102 -10.68 8.74 7.35
N VAL A 103 -11.01 8.13 8.48
CA VAL A 103 -11.11 6.68 8.65
C VAL A 103 -12.31 6.12 7.90
N LEU A 104 -12.24 4.83 7.54
CA LEU A 104 -13.43 4.10 7.13
C LEU A 104 -14.40 3.98 8.32
N ALA A 105 -15.70 4.12 8.06
CA ALA A 105 -16.71 3.81 9.08
C ALA A 105 -16.73 2.31 9.38
N ALA A 106 -17.17 1.91 10.57
CA ALA A 106 -17.18 0.51 11.00
C ALA A 106 -18.01 -0.44 10.11
N ALA A 107 -19.03 0.09 9.43
CA ALA A 107 -19.85 -0.67 8.49
C ALA A 107 -19.21 -0.82 7.09
N ASN A 108 -18.11 -0.11 6.83
CA ASN A 108 -17.43 -0.13 5.54
C ASN A 108 -16.37 -1.24 5.58
N THR A 109 -16.51 -2.22 4.70
CA THR A 109 -15.57 -3.33 4.61
C THR A 109 -14.75 -3.20 3.34
N SER A 110 -13.44 -3.20 3.47
CA SER A 110 -12.52 -3.28 2.34
C SER A 110 -11.35 -4.19 2.65
N GLY A 111 -10.69 -4.68 1.60
CA GLY A 111 -9.51 -5.51 1.72
C GLY A 111 -8.49 -5.18 0.65
N VAL A 112 -7.22 -5.34 0.99
CA VAL A 112 -6.08 -5.10 0.09
C VAL A 112 -5.07 -6.23 0.29
N GLU A 113 -4.71 -6.90 -0.80
CA GLU A 113 -3.50 -7.72 -0.86
C GLU A 113 -2.41 -6.91 -1.54
N VAL A 114 -1.25 -6.81 -0.92
CA VAL A 114 -0.08 -6.14 -1.50
C VAL A 114 1.00 -7.16 -1.78
N PHE A 115 1.53 -7.14 -3.00
CA PHE A 115 2.66 -7.95 -3.45
C PHE A 115 3.88 -7.05 -3.59
N TYR A 116 4.98 -7.42 -2.93
CA TYR A 116 6.17 -6.56 -2.85
C TYR A 116 7.45 -7.36 -2.63
N SER A 117 8.58 -6.80 -3.05
CA SER A 117 9.90 -7.41 -3.02
C SER A 117 10.89 -6.49 -2.28
N PRO A 118 11.09 -6.66 -0.96
CA PRO A 118 12.03 -5.85 -0.19
C PRO A 118 13.46 -6.17 -0.58
N GLN A 119 14.26 -5.17 -0.96
CA GLN A 119 15.65 -5.40 -1.34
C GLN A 119 16.42 -6.00 -0.16
N SER A 120 16.97 -7.19 -0.38
CA SER A 120 17.77 -7.90 0.62
C SER A 120 19.19 -7.35 0.63
N GLY A 121 19.52 -6.51 1.61
CA GLY A 121 20.91 -6.17 1.97
C GLY A 121 21.45 -4.85 1.41
N VAL A 122 21.12 -3.76 2.09
CA VAL A 122 22.07 -2.65 2.30
C VAL A 122 22.58 -2.76 3.74
#